data_AF-A0A5F9C8W1-F1
#
_entry.id   AF-A0A5F9C8W1-F1
#
_cell.length_a   1.000
_cell.length_b   1.000
_cell.length_c   1.000
_cell.angle_alpha   90.00
_cell.angle_beta   90.00
_cell.angle_gamma   90.00
#
_symmetry.space_group_name_H-M   'P 1'
#
loop_
_entity.id
_entity.type
_entity.pdbx_description
1 polymer ?
#
loop_
_entity_poly.entity_id
_entity_poly.type
_entity_poly.pdbx_seq_one_letter_code
_entity_poly.pdbx_strand_id
1 'polypeptide(L)' 'MKISSGNWRELPPPTPSIETGDSKMNLNDFISVDPKMGWGAVYMLSEFAQWFGNKNYCT' A
#
# COMPACT_ATOMS: atom_id res chain seq x y z
N MET A 1 6.77 11.00 -5.82
CA MET A 1 8.08 11.34 -5.23
C MET A 1 8.84 12.46 -5.94
N LYS A 2 8.51 12.85 -7.18
CA LYS A 2 8.98 14.12 -7.74
C LYS A 2 8.16 15.30 -7.20
N ILE A 3 8.80 16.43 -6.96
CA ILE A 3 8.13 17.71 -6.68
C ILE A 3 7.81 18.46 -7.98
N SER A 4 7.05 19.54 -7.88
CA SER A 4 6.64 20.37 -9.01
C SER A 4 7.81 20.90 -9.85
N SER A 5 8.98 21.12 -9.26
CA SER A 5 10.20 21.50 -9.99
C SER A 5 10.82 20.36 -10.80
N GLY A 6 10.28 19.14 -10.75
CA GLY A 6 10.81 17.95 -11.42
C GLY A 6 11.91 17.23 -10.64
N ASN A 7 12.45 17.84 -9.58
CA ASN A 7 13.42 17.22 -8.69
C ASN A 7 12.78 16.10 -7.86
N TRP A 8 13.59 15.12 -7.47
CA TRP A 8 13.19 14.06 -6.57
C TRP A 8 13.13 14.56 -5.12
N ARG A 9 12.09 14.19 -4.36
CA ARG A 9 12.04 14.37 -2.90
C ARG A 9 13.09 13.51 -2.21
N GLU A 10 13.17 12.26 -2.65
CA GLU A 10 14.18 11.27 -2.26
C GLU A 10 14.57 10.49 -3.51
N LEU A 11 15.82 10.02 -3.56
CA LEU A 11 16.30 9.26 -4.71
C LEU A 11 15.44 8.01 -4.91
N PRO A 12 15.00 7.74 -6.15
CA PRO A 12 14.24 6.54 -6.43
C PRO A 12 15.13 5.30 -6.24
N PRO A 13 14.53 4.13 -6.00
CA PRO A 13 15.26 2.87 -6.07
C PRO A 13 15.99 2.71 -7.41
N PRO A 14 17.14 2.02 -7.44
CA PRO A 14 17.90 1.80 -8.68
C PRO A 14 17.23 0.79 -9.63
N THR A 15 16.22 0.07 -9.15
CA THR A 15 15.44 -0.86 -9.96
C THR A 15 14.46 -0.11 -10.86
N PRO A 16 14.08 -0.68 -12.02
CA PRO A 16 13.00 -0.14 -12.83
C PRO A 16 11.71 0.04 -12.00
N SER A 17 10.84 0.95 -12.47
CA SER A 17 9.51 1.09 -11.87
C SER A 17 8.74 -0.22 -12.00
N ILE A 18 8.03 -0.58 -10.94
CA ILE A 18 7.15 -1.75 -10.94
C ILE A 18 5.90 -1.38 -11.73
N GLU A 19 5.61 -2.15 -12.78
CA GLU A 19 4.43 -1.96 -13.62
C GLU A 19 3.85 -3.31 -14.04
N THR A 20 2.55 -3.31 -14.35
CA THR A 20 1.84 -4.47 -14.92
C THR A 20 1.29 -4.10 -16.31
N GLY A 21 0.69 -5.07 -17.01
CA GLY A 21 -0.01 -4.79 -18.28
C GLY A 21 -1.18 -3.81 -18.12
N ASP A 22 -1.82 -3.79 -16.94
CA ASP A 22 -3.04 -3.03 -16.70
C ASP A 22 -2.77 -1.63 -16.12
N SER A 23 -1.66 -1.44 -15.38
CA SER A 23 -1.34 -0.14 -14.79
C SER A 23 0.16 0.05 -14.55
N LYS A 24 0.60 1.30 -14.73
CA LYS A 24 1.96 1.77 -14.40
C LYS A 24 2.02 2.54 -13.08
N MET A 25 0.87 2.92 -12.51
CA MET A 25 0.79 3.74 -11.29
C MET A 25 -0.61 3.64 -10.68
N ASN A 26 -0.81 2.69 -9.76
CA ASN A 26 -2.05 2.49 -8.99
C ASN A 26 -1.85 2.70 -7.48
N LEU A 27 -0.77 3.38 -7.08
CA LEU A 27 -0.40 3.54 -5.66
C LEU A 27 -1.53 4.16 -4.82
N ASN A 28 -2.31 5.08 -5.40
CA ASN A 28 -3.43 5.71 -4.70
C ASN A 28 -4.53 4.72 -4.32
N ASP A 29 -4.73 3.66 -5.11
CA ASP A 29 -5.77 2.66 -4.86
C ASP A 29 -5.42 1.81 -3.63
N PHE A 30 -4.13 1.64 -3.34
CA PHE A 30 -3.63 0.93 -2.16
C PHE A 30 -3.43 1.83 -0.94
N ILE A 31 -3.16 3.13 -1.13
CA ILE A 31 -3.08 4.10 -0.01
C ILE A 31 -4.48 4.43 0.53
N SER A 32 -5.50 4.36 -0.34
CA SER A 32 -6.88 4.59 0.04
C SER A 32 -7.34 3.66 1.17
N VAL A 33 -8.14 4.22 2.07
CA VAL A 33 -8.87 3.48 3.11
C VAL A 33 -10.35 3.33 2.79
N ASP A 34 -10.79 3.70 1.58
CA ASP A 34 -12.12 3.36 1.08
C ASP A 34 -12.15 1.86 0.71
N PRO A 35 -12.96 1.03 1.38
CA PRO A 35 -13.04 -0.41 1.10
C PRO A 35 -13.55 -0.75 -0.31
N LYS A 36 -14.04 0.22 -1.08
CA LYS A 36 -14.47 0.04 -2.48
C LYS A 36 -13.33 0.19 -3.49
N MET A 37 -12.15 0.67 -3.07
CA MET A 37 -11.02 0.92 -3.97
C MET A 37 -9.91 -0.12 -3.79
N GLY A 38 -9.19 -0.39 -4.89
CA GLY A 38 -8.01 -1.25 -4.88
C GLY A 38 -8.32 -2.73 -4.66
N TRP A 39 -7.40 -3.41 -3.98
CA TRP A 39 -7.46 -4.85 -3.70
C TRP A 39 -7.23 -5.11 -2.21
N GLY A 40 -7.83 -6.19 -1.70
CA GLY A 40 -7.72 -6.60 -0.30
C GLY A 40 -8.90 -6.12 0.54
N ALA A 41 -8.67 -5.95 1.84
CA ALA A 41 -9.67 -5.50 2.80
C ALA A 41 -9.09 -4.38 3.67
N VAL A 42 -9.89 -3.34 3.93
CA VAL A 42 -9.55 -2.26 4.86
C VAL A 42 -10.12 -2.62 6.22
N TYR A 43 -9.29 -2.53 7.25
CA TYR A 43 -9.67 -2.79 8.63
C TYR A 43 -9.51 -1.53 9.47
N MET A 44 -10.44 -1.30 10.40
CA MET A 44 -10.15 -0.44 11.54
C MET A 44 -9.07 -1.07 12.41
N LEU A 45 -8.32 -0.24 13.13
CA LEU A 45 -7.22 -0.71 13.97
C LEU A 45 -7.67 -1.80 14.96
N SER A 46 -8.86 -1.67 15.54
CA SER A 46 -9.43 -2.67 16.47
C SER A 46 -9.72 -4.01 15.79
N GLU A 47 -10.23 -3.98 14.56
CA GLU A 47 -10.53 -5.20 13.79
C GLU A 47 -9.24 -5.91 13.41
N PHE A 48 -8.26 -5.15 12.92
CA PHE A 48 -6.94 -5.67 12.58
C PHE A 48 -6.26 -6.32 13.81
N ALA A 49 -6.28 -5.64 14.95
CA ALA A 49 -5.71 -6.17 16.19
C ALA A 49 -6.45 -7.41 16.69
N GLN A 50 -7.79 -7.45 16.58
CA GLN A 50 -8.57 -8.63 16.97
C GLN A 50 -8.25 -9.84 16.08
N TRP A 51 -8.15 -9.63 14.77
CA TRP A 51 -7.95 -10.71 13.80
C TRP A 51 -6.52 -11.24 13.82
N PHE A 52 -5.53 -10.35 13.93
CA PHE A 52 -4.11 -10.72 13.77
C PHE A 52 -3.28 -10.62 15.06
N GLY A 53 -3.82 -10.04 16.13
CA GLY A 53 -3.13 -9.87 17.41
C GLY A 53 -3.22 -11.10 18.33
N ASN A 54 -4.17 -12.01 18.12
CA ASN A 54 -4.27 -13.24 18.90
C ASN A 54 -3.19 -14.26 18.50
N LYS A 55 -2.04 -14.18 19.16
CA LYS A 55 -1.05 -15.26 19.20
C LYS A 55 -1.51 -16.38 20.14
N ASN A 56 -2.61 -17.04 19.81
CA ASN A 56 -2.82 -18.39 20.35
C ASN A 56 -2.00 -19.35 19.47
N TYR A 57 -0.68 -19.39 19.72
CA TYR A 57 0.10 -20.54 19.32
C TYR A 57 -0.51 -21.75 20.04
N CYS A 58 -1.17 -22.63 19.31
CA CYS A 58 -1.49 -23.95 19.82
C CYS A 58 -0.15 -24.64 20.15
N THR A 59 0.10 -24.83 21.45
CA THR A 59 1.01 -25.85 21.98
C THR A 59 0.55 -27.24 21.59
#